data_AF-A0A2S7TLJ0-F1
#
_entry.id   AF-A0A2S7TLJ0-F1
#
_cell.length_a   1.000
_cell.length_b   1.000
_cell.length_c   1.000
_cell.angle_alpha   90.00
_cell.angle_beta   90.00
_cell.angle_gamma   90.00
#
_symmetry.space_group_name_H-M   'P 1'
#
loop_
_entity.id
_entity.type
_entity.pdbx_description
1 polymer ?
#
loop_
_entity_poly.entity_id
_entity_poly.type
_entity_poly.pdbx_seq_one_letter_code
_entity_poly.pdbx_strand_id
1 'polypeptide(L)'
;MVEAKTTIQKNKSRWSFWNTKSIEYKVNYFIKMPKTNNIDFTNKYGNIAIDETTGKTDIKCAYGNVYIDQLQNQSNVINLDYCGASEINYIKGGNISLDYSKLDIDTTEELKLSSDYSNFKIIDAKSINFNCDYGTISAKNIEKISGSSDYTTIKIGKLKTKLKVSTDYGAIQIENLEDTFEDVTINSDYASVKMGTKSSNNFKFNIAISYANFSYPENNTEIFKRIKKSNNNYYEGVFGNGSPNGAIKINSSYGSVKLKLNN
;
A
#
# COMPACT_ATOMS: atom_id res chain seq x y z
N MET A 1 -13.49 -32.26 8.91
CA MET A 1 -13.81 -31.22 7.91
C MET A 1 -15.16 -30.64 8.28
N VAL A 2 -15.28 -29.32 8.45
CA VAL A 2 -16.57 -28.65 8.66
C VAL A 2 -16.82 -27.84 7.40
N GLU A 3 -17.92 -28.11 6.71
CA GLU A 3 -18.31 -27.42 5.48
C GLU A 3 -19.75 -26.94 5.61
N ALA A 4 -20.00 -25.71 5.14
CA ALA A 4 -21.32 -25.15 5.02
C ALA A 4 -21.43 -24.39 3.70
N LYS A 5 -22.52 -24.60 2.96
CA LYS A 5 -22.69 -24.05 1.61
C LYS A 5 -24.14 -23.67 1.35
N THR A 6 -24.36 -22.42 0.95
CA THR A 6 -25.63 -21.95 0.38
C THR A 6 -25.40 -21.48 -1.04
N THR A 7 -26.24 -21.94 -1.97
CA THR A 7 -26.28 -21.44 -3.35
C THR A 7 -27.67 -20.89 -3.64
N ILE A 8 -27.75 -19.65 -4.12
CA ILE A 8 -29.03 -19.00 -4.42
C ILE A 8 -29.12 -18.77 -5.93
N GLN A 9 -30.01 -19.51 -6.58
CA GLN A 9 -30.16 -19.50 -8.03
C GLN A 9 -31.07 -18.33 -8.48
N LYS A 10 -30.69 -17.66 -9.57
CA LYS A 10 -31.58 -16.70 -10.26
C LYS A 10 -32.50 -17.47 -11.21
N ASN A 11 -33.77 -17.60 -10.86
CA ASN A 11 -34.79 -18.05 -11.83
C ASN A 11 -35.17 -16.87 -12.74
N LYS A 12 -34.65 -16.86 -13.98
CA LYS A 12 -35.13 -15.95 -15.04
C LYS A 12 -36.23 -16.65 -15.83
N SER A 13 -37.49 -16.28 -15.64
CA SER A 13 -38.53 -16.65 -16.60
C SER A 13 -38.39 -15.79 -17.86
N ARG A 14 -38.48 -16.40 -19.04
CA ARG A 14 -38.30 -15.74 -20.35
C ARG A 14 -39.47 -14.81 -20.75
N TRP A 15 -40.46 -14.59 -19.88
CA TRP A 15 -41.73 -13.95 -20.25
C TRP A 15 -42.33 -12.96 -19.23
N SER A 16 -41.59 -12.46 -18.25
CA SER A 16 -42.18 -11.52 -17.28
C SER A 16 -41.91 -10.05 -17.67
N PHE A 17 -42.96 -9.37 -18.17
CA PHE A 17 -42.96 -7.93 -18.43
C PHE A 17 -43.55 -7.11 -17.27
N TRP A 18 -44.09 -7.72 -16.20
CA TRP A 18 -44.75 -7.02 -15.08
C TRP A 18 -44.28 -7.51 -13.70
N ASN A 19 -43.92 -6.54 -12.84
CA ASN A 19 -43.63 -6.59 -11.40
C ASN A 19 -42.84 -7.81 -10.88
N THR A 20 -41.51 -7.68 -10.87
CA THR A 20 -40.65 -8.57 -10.07
C THR A 20 -40.76 -8.21 -8.60
N LYS A 21 -41.39 -9.06 -7.80
CA LYS A 21 -41.33 -9.00 -6.34
C LYS A 21 -39.89 -9.23 -5.89
N SER A 22 -39.33 -8.30 -5.12
CA SER A 22 -38.05 -8.50 -4.43
C SER A 22 -38.26 -9.49 -3.27
N ILE A 23 -37.38 -10.49 -3.18
CA ILE A 23 -37.32 -11.38 -2.02
C ILE A 23 -36.06 -11.00 -1.24
N GLU A 24 -36.25 -10.57 0.00
CA GLU A 24 -35.17 -10.33 0.95
C GLU A 24 -34.96 -11.58 1.81
N TYR A 25 -33.72 -12.00 1.97
CA TYR A 25 -33.34 -13.11 2.86
C TYR A 25 -32.01 -12.82 3.52
N LYS A 26 -31.80 -13.41 4.70
CA LYS A 26 -30.56 -13.30 5.47
C LYS A 26 -30.10 -14.71 5.84
N VAL A 27 -28.86 -15.03 5.53
CA VAL A 27 -28.23 -16.31 5.88
C VAL A 27 -27.06 -16.01 6.80
N ASN A 28 -27.04 -16.60 7.99
CA ASN A 28 -25.96 -16.41 8.97
C ASN A 28 -25.32 -17.76 9.26
N TYR A 29 -23.99 -17.80 9.20
CA TYR A 29 -23.19 -18.94 9.62
C TYR A 29 -22.40 -18.57 10.88
N PHE A 30 -22.50 -19.41 11.91
CA PHE A 30 -21.70 -19.32 13.11
C PHE A 30 -20.90 -20.61 13.26
N ILE A 31 -19.61 -20.55 12.96
CA ILE A 31 -18.73 -21.73 12.93
C ILE A 31 -17.76 -21.62 14.10
N LYS A 32 -17.79 -22.61 15.00
CA LYS A 32 -16.78 -22.75 16.06
C LYS A 32 -15.83 -23.89 15.70
N MET A 33 -14.54 -23.59 15.66
CA MET A 33 -13.52 -24.57 15.31
C MET A 33 -12.19 -24.25 16.03
N PRO A 34 -11.26 -25.20 16.12
CA PRO A 34 -9.91 -24.93 16.62
C PRO A 34 -9.17 -23.90 15.75
N LYS A 35 -8.43 -22.98 16.38
CA LYS A 35 -7.67 -21.91 15.69
C LYS A 35 -6.58 -22.42 14.74
N THR A 36 -6.20 -23.68 14.85
CA THR A 36 -5.20 -24.32 13.99
C THR A 36 -5.76 -24.75 12.65
N ASN A 37 -7.08 -24.76 12.50
CA ASN A 37 -7.71 -25.19 11.25
C ASN A 37 -7.49 -24.16 10.16
N ASN A 38 -7.19 -24.65 8.96
CA ASN A 38 -7.18 -23.80 7.77
C ASN A 38 -8.60 -23.34 7.44
N ILE A 39 -8.70 -22.14 6.86
CA ILE A 39 -9.94 -21.50 6.48
C ILE A 39 -9.94 -21.32 4.96
N ASP A 40 -11.03 -21.72 4.32
CA ASP A 40 -11.34 -21.40 2.93
C ASP A 40 -12.76 -20.82 2.89
N PHE A 41 -12.86 -19.50 2.85
CA PHE A 41 -14.14 -18.79 2.82
C PHE A 41 -14.33 -18.09 1.48
N THR A 42 -15.43 -18.43 0.82
CA THR A 42 -15.89 -17.74 -0.39
C THR A 42 -17.28 -17.16 -0.13
N ASN A 43 -17.39 -15.84 -0.18
CA ASN A 43 -18.66 -15.13 -0.03
C ASN A 43 -18.85 -14.08 -1.11
N LYS A 44 -20.04 -14.01 -1.70
CA LYS A 44 -20.37 -13.01 -2.74
C LYS A 44 -21.24 -11.86 -2.25
N TYR A 45 -21.96 -12.03 -1.15
CA TYR A 45 -22.83 -11.00 -0.61
C TYR A 45 -22.84 -11.10 0.92
N GLY A 46 -22.52 -10.00 1.58
CA GLY A 46 -22.46 -9.93 3.05
C GLY A 46 -21.04 -10.07 3.61
N ASN A 47 -20.95 -10.08 4.92
CA ASN A 47 -19.66 -9.91 5.60
C ASN A 47 -19.08 -11.25 6.08
N ILE A 48 -17.76 -11.31 6.13
CA ILE A 48 -17.00 -12.37 6.79
C ILE A 48 -16.39 -11.76 8.05
N ALA A 49 -16.58 -12.41 9.19
CA ALA A 49 -15.93 -12.05 10.45
C ALA A 49 -15.10 -13.23 10.95
N ILE A 50 -13.84 -12.97 11.32
CA ILE A 50 -12.91 -13.96 11.88
C ILE A 50 -12.29 -13.33 13.12
N ASP A 51 -12.29 -14.07 14.23
CA ASP A 51 -11.52 -13.69 15.43
C ASP A 51 -10.03 -13.97 15.18
N GLU A 52 -9.43 -14.89 15.93
CA GLU A 52 -8.03 -15.32 15.77
C GLU A 52 -7.95 -16.69 15.07
N THR A 53 -7.00 -16.82 14.14
CA THR A 53 -6.57 -18.12 13.60
C THR A 53 -5.07 -18.18 13.38
N THR A 54 -4.50 -19.37 13.61
CA THR A 54 -3.11 -19.73 13.26
C THR A 54 -3.02 -20.59 12.01
N GLY A 55 -4.15 -21.14 11.56
CA GLY A 55 -4.25 -21.86 10.29
C GLY A 55 -4.09 -20.93 9.09
N LYS A 56 -3.71 -21.51 7.95
CA LYS A 56 -3.69 -20.77 6.68
C LYS A 56 -5.11 -20.34 6.34
N THR A 57 -5.28 -19.07 5.99
CA THR A 57 -6.59 -18.50 5.67
C THR A 57 -6.63 -18.01 4.23
N ASP A 58 -7.54 -18.59 3.45
CA ASP A 58 -7.86 -18.20 2.09
C ASP A 58 -9.27 -17.58 2.07
N ILE A 59 -9.38 -16.30 1.70
CA ILE A 59 -10.65 -15.55 1.66
C ILE A 59 -10.88 -15.02 0.25
N LYS A 60 -12.09 -15.21 -0.24
CA LYS A 60 -12.64 -14.57 -1.44
C LYS A 60 -13.95 -13.90 -1.05
N CYS A 61 -13.95 -12.58 -0.99
CA CYS A 61 -15.13 -11.79 -0.67
C CYS A 61 -15.47 -10.88 -1.84
N ALA A 62 -16.73 -10.90 -2.28
CA ALA A 62 -17.27 -9.91 -3.18
C ALA A 62 -18.48 -9.20 -2.57
N TYR A 63 -18.74 -7.95 -2.96
CA TYR A 63 -19.93 -7.15 -2.56
C TYR A 63 -20.29 -7.30 -1.07
N GLY A 64 -19.27 -7.23 -0.23
CA GLY A 64 -19.29 -7.52 1.20
C GLY A 64 -18.11 -6.84 1.89
N ASN A 65 -17.81 -7.24 3.12
CA ASN A 65 -16.62 -6.76 3.83
C ASN A 65 -16.03 -7.89 4.67
N VAL A 66 -14.73 -7.81 4.94
CA VAL A 66 -14.04 -8.71 5.86
C VAL A 66 -13.65 -7.94 7.12
N TYR A 67 -13.90 -8.53 8.28
CA TYR A 67 -13.49 -8.02 9.58
C TYR A 67 -12.70 -9.11 10.28
N ILE A 68 -11.41 -8.89 10.49
CA ILE A 68 -10.52 -9.93 11.00
C ILE A 68 -9.73 -9.39 12.18
N ASP A 69 -9.78 -10.09 13.32
CA ASP A 69 -8.92 -9.73 14.43
C ASP A 69 -7.47 -10.16 14.14
N GLN A 70 -7.19 -11.46 14.00
CA GLN A 70 -5.81 -11.93 13.85
C GLN A 70 -5.63 -13.10 12.88
N LEU A 71 -4.77 -12.92 11.88
CA LEU A 71 -4.24 -13.96 11.02
C LEU A 71 -2.76 -14.21 11.33
N GLN A 72 -2.48 -15.25 12.11
CA GLN A 72 -1.13 -15.54 12.62
C GLN A 72 -0.27 -16.35 11.63
N ASN A 73 -0.86 -16.88 10.55
CA ASN A 73 -0.12 -17.61 9.52
C ASN A 73 0.65 -16.64 8.59
N GLN A 74 1.79 -17.06 8.05
CA GLN A 74 2.58 -16.23 7.11
C GLN A 74 1.98 -16.22 5.68
N SER A 75 1.17 -17.22 5.34
CA SER A 75 0.78 -17.52 3.96
C SER A 75 -0.72 -17.36 3.74
N ASN A 76 -1.34 -16.32 4.31
CA ASN A 76 -2.74 -16.01 4.04
C ASN A 76 -2.94 -15.48 2.62
N VAL A 77 -4.15 -15.65 2.10
CA VAL A 77 -4.57 -15.10 0.81
C VAL A 77 -5.91 -14.42 0.99
N ILE A 78 -6.01 -13.14 0.65
CA ILE A 78 -7.23 -12.35 0.78
C ILE A 78 -7.52 -11.70 -0.56
N ASN A 79 -8.66 -12.01 -1.15
CA ASN A 79 -9.13 -11.40 -2.40
C ASN A 79 -10.46 -10.68 -2.13
N LEU A 80 -10.47 -9.38 -2.36
CA LEU A 80 -11.62 -8.51 -2.14
C LEU A 80 -12.04 -7.84 -3.45
N ASP A 81 -13.26 -8.12 -3.90
CA ASP A 81 -13.83 -7.54 -5.12
C ASP A 81 -15.06 -6.69 -4.73
N TYR A 82 -15.03 -5.38 -4.99
CA TYR A 82 -16.13 -4.47 -4.62
C TYR A 82 -16.46 -4.47 -3.11
N CYS A 83 -15.43 -4.48 -2.25
CA CYS A 83 -15.58 -4.43 -0.78
C CYS A 83 -15.22 -3.04 -0.25
N GLY A 84 -16.17 -2.32 0.35
CA GLY A 84 -16.03 -0.87 0.61
C GLY A 84 -15.43 -0.47 1.97
N ALA A 85 -15.38 -1.38 2.95
CA ALA A 85 -15.01 -1.09 4.34
C ALA A 85 -14.49 -2.36 5.05
N SER A 86 -13.43 -2.98 4.52
CA SER A 86 -12.81 -4.13 5.16
C SER A 86 -11.69 -3.71 6.13
N GLU A 87 -11.55 -4.46 7.22
CA GLU A 87 -10.62 -4.15 8.32
C GLU A 87 -9.92 -5.42 8.84
N ILE A 88 -8.61 -5.33 9.09
CA ILE A 88 -7.81 -6.40 9.69
C ILE A 88 -6.91 -5.82 10.78
N ASN A 89 -7.07 -6.24 12.04
CA ASN A 89 -6.22 -5.72 13.12
C ASN A 89 -4.79 -6.24 12.99
N TYR A 90 -4.62 -7.55 12.76
CA TYR A 90 -3.30 -8.14 12.58
C TYR A 90 -3.29 -9.21 11.49
N ILE A 91 -2.34 -9.09 10.58
CA ILE A 91 -1.98 -10.15 9.64
C ILE A 91 -0.47 -10.32 9.66
N LYS A 92 0.00 -11.50 10.07
CA LYS A 92 1.43 -11.79 10.09
C LYS A 92 2.03 -11.66 8.70
N GLY A 93 1.46 -12.34 7.73
CA GLY A 93 1.78 -12.09 6.32
C GLY A 93 0.83 -12.76 5.34
N GLY A 94 1.00 -12.42 4.07
CA GLY A 94 0.21 -13.01 3.00
C GLY A 94 0.17 -12.19 1.72
N ASN A 95 -0.67 -12.66 0.80
CA ASN A 95 -0.98 -12.00 -0.46
C ASN A 95 -2.38 -11.38 -0.36
N ILE A 96 -2.49 -10.11 -0.74
CA ILE A 96 -3.75 -9.37 -0.76
C ILE A 96 -4.00 -8.87 -2.17
N SER A 97 -5.18 -9.17 -2.71
CA SER A 97 -5.67 -8.66 -3.98
C SER A 97 -6.91 -7.80 -3.74
N LEU A 98 -6.90 -6.56 -4.20
CA LEU A 98 -8.01 -5.61 -4.08
C LEU A 98 -8.46 -5.16 -5.47
N ASP A 99 -9.74 -5.35 -5.78
CA ASP A 99 -10.37 -4.82 -6.99
C ASP A 99 -11.59 -3.99 -6.60
N TYR A 100 -11.62 -2.70 -6.99
CA TYR A 100 -12.63 -1.72 -6.57
C TYR A 100 -12.95 -1.75 -5.06
N SER A 101 -11.90 -1.87 -4.23
CA SER A 101 -12.04 -2.18 -2.81
C SER A 101 -11.26 -1.24 -1.89
N LYS A 102 -11.65 -1.23 -0.63
CA LYS A 102 -10.95 -0.53 0.45
C LYS A 102 -10.62 -1.50 1.58
N LEU A 103 -9.36 -1.48 2.00
CA LEU A 103 -8.85 -2.28 3.11
C LEU A 103 -7.98 -1.44 4.03
N ASP A 104 -8.34 -1.44 5.32
CA ASP A 104 -7.55 -0.87 6.40
C ASP A 104 -6.93 -2.02 7.22
N ILE A 105 -5.63 -1.94 7.50
CA ILE A 105 -4.90 -2.90 8.34
C ILE A 105 -4.20 -2.15 9.47
N ASP A 106 -4.27 -2.64 10.70
CA ASP A 106 -3.49 -2.02 11.76
C ASP A 106 -2.03 -2.46 11.69
N THR A 107 -1.74 -3.76 11.82
CA THR A 107 -0.35 -4.25 11.85
C THR A 107 -0.08 -5.42 10.90
N THR A 108 1.09 -5.39 10.26
CA THR A 108 1.62 -6.55 9.52
C THR A 108 3.14 -6.71 9.63
N GLU A 109 3.62 -7.95 9.52
CA GLU A 109 5.04 -8.19 9.27
C GLU A 109 5.35 -8.08 7.77
N GLU A 110 4.71 -8.89 6.92
CA GLU A 110 5.08 -8.96 5.49
C GLU A 110 3.87 -9.13 4.58
N LEU A 111 3.63 -8.18 3.67
CA LEU A 111 2.57 -8.26 2.67
C LEU A 111 3.09 -8.19 1.25
N LYS A 112 2.42 -8.95 0.38
CA LYS A 112 2.38 -8.68 -1.06
C LYS A 112 0.99 -8.13 -1.39
N LEU A 113 0.94 -6.92 -1.94
CA LEU A 113 -0.29 -6.22 -2.30
C LEU A 113 -0.40 -6.10 -3.82
N SER A 114 -1.51 -6.54 -4.37
CA SER A 114 -1.94 -6.20 -5.73
C SER A 114 -3.24 -5.42 -5.62
N SER A 115 -3.35 -4.26 -6.27
CA SER A 115 -4.59 -3.49 -6.20
C SER A 115 -4.92 -2.77 -7.50
N ASP A 116 -6.19 -2.79 -7.89
CA ASP A 116 -6.72 -2.02 -9.02
C ASP A 116 -7.96 -1.21 -8.57
N TYR A 117 -8.01 0.07 -8.92
CA TYR A 117 -9.07 1.02 -8.52
C TYR A 117 -9.40 1.00 -7.01
N SER A 118 -8.37 0.88 -6.18
CA SER A 118 -8.52 0.48 -4.77
C SER A 118 -7.72 1.36 -3.80
N ASN A 119 -8.15 1.36 -2.53
CA ASN A 119 -7.48 2.09 -1.46
C ASN A 119 -7.00 1.14 -0.37
N PHE A 120 -5.71 1.18 -0.09
CA PHE A 120 -5.08 0.39 0.98
C PHE A 120 -4.48 1.32 2.03
N LYS A 121 -4.81 1.09 3.29
CA LYS A 121 -4.25 1.82 4.43
C LYS A 121 -3.67 0.84 5.44
N ILE A 122 -2.49 1.15 5.95
CA ILE A 122 -1.84 0.40 7.02
C ILE A 122 -1.23 1.31 8.08
N ILE A 123 -1.33 0.93 9.36
CA ILE A 123 -0.70 1.69 10.45
C ILE A 123 0.76 1.30 10.58
N ASP A 124 1.07 0.04 10.88
CA ASP A 124 2.42 -0.44 11.14
C ASP A 124 2.75 -1.64 10.23
N ALA A 125 3.80 -1.49 9.43
CA ALA A 125 4.28 -2.55 8.54
C ALA A 125 5.79 -2.72 8.62
N LYS A 126 6.26 -3.97 8.68
CA LYS A 126 7.69 -4.25 8.51
C LYS A 126 8.06 -4.29 7.02
N SER A 127 7.34 -5.01 6.17
CA SER A 127 7.65 -5.06 4.74
C SER A 127 6.39 -5.09 3.88
N ILE A 128 6.33 -4.25 2.85
CA ILE A 128 5.31 -4.31 1.81
C ILE A 128 5.97 -4.35 0.43
N ASN A 129 5.63 -5.37 -0.35
CA ASN A 129 5.86 -5.40 -1.79
C ASN A 129 4.54 -5.16 -2.50
N PHE A 130 4.44 -4.13 -3.35
CA PHE A 130 3.18 -3.77 -3.98
C PHE A 130 3.26 -3.68 -5.51
N ASN A 131 2.12 -3.94 -6.16
CA ASN A 131 1.83 -3.55 -7.53
C ASN A 131 0.42 -2.94 -7.56
N CYS A 132 0.31 -1.64 -7.82
CA CYS A 132 -0.94 -0.92 -7.62
C CYS A 132 -1.23 0.02 -8.77
N ASP A 133 -2.40 -0.15 -9.37
CA ASP A 133 -2.90 0.70 -10.45
C ASP A 133 -4.18 1.40 -9.97
N TYR A 134 -4.27 2.71 -10.21
CA TYR A 134 -5.40 3.56 -9.82
C TYR A 134 -5.78 3.46 -8.34
N GLY A 135 -5.28 4.39 -7.52
CA GLY A 135 -5.74 4.46 -6.14
C GLY A 135 -4.78 5.08 -5.16
N THR A 136 -4.81 4.60 -3.92
CA THR A 136 -3.94 5.08 -2.85
C THR A 136 -3.39 3.94 -2.00
N ILE A 137 -2.09 4.00 -1.72
CA ILE A 137 -1.42 3.22 -0.68
C ILE A 137 -1.03 4.20 0.43
N SER A 138 -1.49 3.97 1.67
CA SER A 138 -1.12 4.80 2.81
C SER A 138 -0.53 3.94 3.92
N ALA A 139 0.74 4.16 4.27
CA ALA A 139 1.41 3.49 5.39
C ALA A 139 1.83 4.53 6.44
N LYS A 140 1.33 4.44 7.68
CA LYS A 140 1.69 5.40 8.73
C LYS A 140 3.14 5.21 9.17
N ASN A 141 3.55 3.98 9.47
CA ASN A 141 4.93 3.62 9.79
C ASN A 141 5.31 2.38 8.97
N ILE A 142 6.42 2.45 8.24
CA ILE A 142 6.89 1.32 7.44
C ILE A 142 8.41 1.16 7.51
N GLU A 143 8.88 -0.07 7.73
CA GLU A 143 10.31 -0.34 7.73
C GLU A 143 10.84 -0.43 6.30
N LYS A 144 10.24 -1.28 5.46
CA LYS A 144 10.63 -1.50 4.06
C LYS A 144 9.41 -1.46 3.15
N ILE A 145 9.52 -0.72 2.05
CA ILE A 145 8.49 -0.72 1.01
C ILE A 145 9.13 -0.76 -0.38
N SER A 146 8.60 -1.61 -1.24
CA SER A 146 9.03 -1.67 -2.63
C SER A 146 7.88 -1.99 -3.57
N GLY A 147 7.91 -1.49 -4.79
CA GLY A 147 6.84 -1.81 -5.74
C GLY A 147 6.80 -0.93 -6.98
N SER A 148 5.81 -1.20 -7.80
CA SER A 148 5.45 -0.40 -8.98
C SER A 148 4.03 0.14 -8.86
N SER A 149 3.78 1.29 -9.45
CA SER A 149 2.42 1.80 -9.54
C SER A 149 2.15 2.73 -10.72
N ASP A 150 0.94 2.65 -11.25
CA ASP A 150 0.40 3.61 -12.22
C ASP A 150 -0.85 4.32 -11.68
N TYR A 151 -1.03 5.60 -12.01
CA TYR A 151 -2.11 6.48 -11.54
C TYR A 151 -2.39 6.39 -10.02
N THR A 152 -1.34 6.27 -9.20
CA THR A 152 -1.47 5.95 -7.77
C THR A 152 -0.78 6.96 -6.88
N THR A 153 -1.40 7.27 -5.74
CA THR A 153 -0.78 8.06 -4.68
C THR A 153 -0.23 7.16 -3.59
N ILE A 154 1.08 7.24 -3.34
CA ILE A 154 1.78 6.55 -2.26
C ILE A 154 2.03 7.57 -1.14
N LYS A 155 1.47 7.31 0.05
CA LYS A 155 1.62 8.14 1.25
C LYS A 155 2.31 7.35 2.34
N ILE A 156 3.41 7.86 2.84
CA ILE A 156 4.19 7.26 3.92
C ILE A 156 4.34 8.31 5.02
N GLY A 157 3.90 7.99 6.24
CA GLY A 157 4.17 8.83 7.40
C GLY A 157 5.66 8.77 7.75
N LYS A 158 6.10 7.64 8.30
CA LYS A 158 7.49 7.41 8.71
C LYS A 158 8.11 6.24 7.94
N LEU A 159 9.18 6.51 7.20
CA LEU A 159 10.00 5.50 6.56
C LEU A 159 11.21 5.18 7.45
N LYS A 160 11.35 3.93 7.91
CA LYS A 160 12.42 3.56 8.85
C LYS A 160 13.72 3.12 8.18
N THR A 161 13.67 2.35 7.09
CA THR A 161 14.88 1.78 6.47
C THR A 161 14.96 1.96 4.96
N LYS A 162 14.05 1.36 4.17
CA LYS A 162 14.22 1.26 2.71
C LYS A 162 12.96 1.56 1.92
N LEU A 163 13.11 2.34 0.86
CA LEU A 163 12.09 2.54 -0.15
C LEU A 163 12.66 2.28 -1.55
N LYS A 164 11.98 1.46 -2.35
CA LYS A 164 12.29 1.28 -3.77
C LYS A 164 11.02 1.29 -4.62
N VAL A 165 10.73 2.41 -5.27
CA VAL A 165 9.47 2.59 -6.01
C VAL A 165 9.73 3.01 -7.46
N SER A 166 8.97 2.43 -8.38
CA SER A 166 8.82 2.92 -9.75
C SER A 166 7.38 3.38 -9.98
N THR A 167 7.16 4.58 -10.51
CA THR A 167 5.80 5.06 -10.80
C THR A 167 5.70 5.90 -12.07
N ASP A 168 4.67 5.65 -12.88
CA ASP A 168 4.49 6.36 -14.15
C ASP A 168 3.67 7.63 -13.94
N TYR A 169 2.46 7.50 -13.36
CA TYR A 169 1.60 8.62 -12.99
C TYR A 169 1.24 8.58 -11.51
N GLY A 170 1.23 9.76 -10.85
CA GLY A 170 0.70 9.90 -9.50
C GLY A 170 1.56 10.74 -8.56
N ALA A 171 1.74 10.27 -7.32
CA ALA A 171 2.53 11.00 -6.33
C ALA A 171 3.13 10.09 -5.26
N ILE A 172 4.35 10.39 -4.84
CA ILE A 172 5.02 9.77 -3.70
C ILE A 172 5.20 10.85 -2.63
N GLN A 173 4.62 10.63 -1.46
CA GLN A 173 4.64 11.55 -0.33
C GLN A 173 5.19 10.82 0.89
N ILE A 174 6.39 11.20 1.32
CA ILE A 174 7.02 10.71 2.55
C ILE A 174 7.03 11.87 3.54
N GLU A 175 6.31 11.75 4.64
CA GLU A 175 6.24 12.82 5.65
C GLU A 175 7.56 12.92 6.39
N ASN A 176 8.14 11.81 6.83
CA ASN A 176 9.41 11.76 7.55
C ASN A 176 10.28 10.57 7.15
N LEU A 177 11.52 10.87 6.73
CA LEU A 177 12.63 9.91 6.73
C LEU A 177 13.18 9.83 8.16
N GLU A 178 13.11 8.65 8.79
CA GLU A 178 13.71 8.44 10.11
C GLU A 178 15.24 8.50 10.02
N ASP A 179 15.90 8.88 11.11
CA ASP A 179 17.36 9.00 11.16
C ASP A 179 18.08 7.66 10.89
N THR A 180 17.35 6.53 10.95
CA THR A 180 17.86 5.17 10.67
C THR A 180 17.71 4.74 9.20
N PHE A 181 17.18 5.59 8.32
CA PHE A 181 16.95 5.18 6.94
C PHE A 181 18.26 4.88 6.21
N GLU A 182 18.26 3.86 5.36
CA GLU A 182 19.43 3.36 4.65
C GLU A 182 19.38 3.75 3.17
N ASP A 183 18.24 3.52 2.51
CA ASP A 183 18.12 3.70 1.04
C ASP A 183 16.73 4.18 0.62
N VAL A 184 16.71 5.18 -0.25
CA VAL A 184 15.50 5.63 -0.95
C VAL A 184 15.81 5.70 -2.43
N THR A 185 15.28 4.75 -3.19
CA THR A 185 15.40 4.70 -4.65
C THR A 185 14.04 4.94 -5.28
N ILE A 186 13.90 6.00 -6.08
CA ILE A 186 12.66 6.34 -6.79
C ILE A 186 12.94 6.52 -8.29
N ASN A 187 12.18 5.82 -9.12
CA ASN A 187 12.05 6.15 -10.54
C ASN A 187 10.63 6.65 -10.75
N SER A 188 10.48 7.84 -11.31
CA SER A 188 9.17 8.43 -11.54
C SER A 188 9.11 9.10 -12.90
N ASP A 189 8.01 8.95 -13.62
CA ASP A 189 7.70 9.84 -14.73
C ASP A 189 6.76 10.94 -14.23
N TYR A 190 5.58 11.09 -14.84
CA TYR A 190 4.54 12.10 -14.58
C TYR A 190 3.95 12.06 -13.16
N ALA A 191 4.81 12.16 -12.16
CA ALA A 191 4.52 12.03 -10.76
C ALA A 191 5.34 13.03 -9.92
N SER A 192 4.74 13.46 -8.81
CA SER A 192 5.42 14.31 -7.85
C SER A 192 6.05 13.48 -6.73
N VAL A 193 7.28 13.82 -6.34
CA VAL A 193 8.01 13.21 -5.22
C VAL A 193 8.21 14.26 -4.15
N LYS A 194 7.62 14.07 -2.98
CA LYS A 194 7.76 14.96 -1.83
C LYS A 194 8.26 14.17 -0.63
N MET A 195 9.37 14.61 -0.05
CA MET A 195 9.99 13.98 1.11
C MET A 195 10.25 15.02 2.20
N GLY A 196 9.84 14.71 3.42
CA GLY A 196 10.22 15.44 4.62
C GLY A 196 11.32 14.72 5.40
N THR A 197 12.18 15.50 6.05
CA THR A 197 13.24 14.99 6.92
C THR A 197 13.49 15.95 8.08
N LYS A 198 14.11 15.45 9.16
CA LYS A 198 14.57 16.29 10.27
C LYS A 198 15.91 16.94 9.92
N SER A 199 16.20 18.11 10.51
CA SER A 199 17.48 18.81 10.33
C SER A 199 18.68 18.03 10.88
N SER A 200 18.44 17.08 11.79
CA SER A 200 19.45 16.19 12.38
C SER A 200 19.91 15.05 11.47
N ASN A 201 19.14 14.77 10.40
CA ASN A 201 19.39 13.62 9.54
C ASN A 201 20.61 13.87 8.63
N ASN A 202 21.32 12.81 8.24
CA ASN A 202 22.55 12.91 7.45
C ASN A 202 22.55 11.88 6.32
N PHE A 203 22.53 12.34 5.07
CA PHE A 203 22.46 11.42 3.94
C PHE A 203 23.08 12.02 2.68
N LYS A 204 23.52 11.13 1.78
CA LYS A 204 23.91 11.50 0.42
C LYS A 204 22.73 11.44 -0.52
N PHE A 205 22.73 12.24 -1.57
CA PHE A 205 21.71 12.16 -2.60
C PHE A 205 22.28 12.27 -4.02
N ASN A 206 21.58 11.62 -4.94
CA ASN A 206 21.78 11.69 -6.38
C ASN A 206 20.43 11.88 -7.06
N ILE A 207 20.21 13.03 -7.70
CA ILE A 207 18.93 13.43 -8.26
C ILE A 207 19.13 13.77 -9.73
N ALA A 208 18.65 12.88 -10.60
CA ALA A 208 18.60 13.09 -12.04
C ALA A 208 17.17 13.42 -12.46
N ILE A 209 16.98 14.57 -13.11
CA ILE A 209 15.65 15.05 -13.47
C ILE A 209 15.59 15.55 -14.92
N SER A 210 14.47 15.28 -15.59
CA SER A 210 14.20 15.70 -16.97
C SER A 210 12.86 16.43 -17.04
N TYR A 211 12.81 17.65 -17.58
CA TYR A 211 11.58 18.47 -17.60
C TYR A 211 10.91 18.60 -16.22
N ALA A 212 11.73 18.62 -15.16
CA ALA A 212 11.31 18.61 -13.78
C ALA A 212 12.24 19.49 -12.93
N ASN A 213 11.78 19.81 -11.72
CA ASN A 213 12.51 20.67 -10.78
C ASN A 213 12.85 19.94 -9.48
N PHE A 214 13.98 20.30 -8.87
CA PHE A 214 14.37 19.84 -7.54
C PHE A 214 14.44 21.02 -6.57
N SER A 215 13.68 20.95 -5.47
CA SER A 215 13.69 21.92 -4.37
C SER A 215 14.18 21.25 -3.09
N TYR A 216 15.08 21.92 -2.37
CA TYR A 216 15.72 21.41 -1.16
C TYR A 216 16.08 22.57 -0.20
N PRO A 217 16.28 22.30 1.10
CA PRO A 217 16.69 23.32 2.07
C PRO A 217 18.17 23.68 1.91
N GLU A 218 18.45 24.85 1.34
CA GLU A 218 19.81 25.30 1.00
C GLU A 218 20.75 25.33 2.22
N ASN A 219 20.28 25.79 3.37
CA ASN A 219 21.08 25.91 4.60
C ASN A 219 21.52 24.55 5.20
N ASN A 220 20.91 23.44 4.76
CA ASN A 220 21.19 22.09 5.26
C ASN A 220 21.78 21.18 4.19
N THR A 221 22.08 21.73 3.01
CA THR A 221 22.46 20.94 1.83
C THR A 221 23.74 21.47 1.23
N GLU A 222 24.73 20.58 1.09
CA GLU A 222 25.96 20.86 0.34
C GLU A 222 25.91 20.15 -1.01
N ILE A 223 26.06 20.89 -2.11
CA ILE A 223 26.07 20.34 -3.47
C ILE A 223 27.49 20.27 -4.00
N PHE A 224 27.96 19.06 -4.28
CA PHE A 224 29.28 18.81 -4.84
C PHE A 224 29.29 18.89 -6.37
N LYS A 225 28.20 18.46 -7.01
CA LYS A 225 28.09 18.44 -8.48
C LYS A 225 26.69 18.84 -8.93
N ARG A 226 26.66 19.78 -9.87
CA ARG A 226 25.45 20.29 -10.50
C ARG A 226 25.66 20.39 -12.01
N ILE A 227 24.83 19.71 -12.78
CA ILE A 227 24.81 19.83 -14.24
C ILE A 227 23.44 20.36 -14.64
N LYS A 228 23.41 21.45 -15.41
CA LYS A 228 22.19 22.00 -16.00
C LYS A 228 22.30 21.98 -17.52
N LYS A 229 21.41 21.23 -18.18
CA LYS A 229 21.18 21.25 -19.63
C LYS A 229 19.76 21.72 -19.89
N SER A 230 19.44 22.09 -21.13
CA SER A 230 18.14 22.67 -21.52
C SER A 230 16.93 22.00 -20.84
N ASN A 231 16.87 20.67 -20.86
CA ASN A 231 15.76 19.90 -20.27
C ASN A 231 16.19 18.86 -19.23
N ASN A 232 17.49 18.75 -18.94
CA ASN A 232 18.03 17.69 -18.08
C ASN A 232 18.92 18.31 -17.00
N ASN A 233 18.63 18.04 -15.74
CA ASN A 233 19.43 18.50 -14.61
C ASN A 233 19.90 17.31 -13.78
N TYR A 234 21.06 17.46 -13.16
CA TYR A 234 21.64 16.49 -12.25
C TYR A 234 22.19 17.20 -11.03
N TYR A 235 21.93 16.63 -9.85
CA TYR A 235 22.39 17.12 -8.56
C TYR A 235 22.97 15.96 -7.75
N GLU A 236 24.14 16.18 -7.17
CA GLU A 236 24.79 15.25 -6.26
C GLU A 236 25.39 16.03 -5.10
N GLY A 237 25.17 15.53 -3.89
CA GLY A 237 25.53 16.22 -2.67
C GLY A 237 25.15 15.45 -1.42
N VAL A 238 25.21 16.16 -0.30
CA VAL A 238 24.85 15.66 1.03
C VAL A 238 23.88 16.62 1.72
N PHE A 239 23.08 16.05 2.60
CA PHE A 239 22.23 16.76 3.54
C PHE A 239 22.73 16.50 4.96
N GLY A 240 22.70 17.52 5.80
CA GLY A 240 23.20 17.46 7.18
C GLY A 240 24.70 17.70 7.31
N ASN A 241 25.19 17.78 8.55
CA ASN A 241 26.59 18.11 8.88
C ASN A 241 27.38 16.92 9.43
N GLY A 242 26.73 15.77 9.65
CA GLY A 242 27.33 14.54 10.16
C GLY A 242 27.69 13.55 9.05
N SER A 243 28.25 12.41 9.45
CA SER A 243 28.54 11.32 8.50
C SER A 243 27.24 10.75 7.92
N PRO A 244 27.09 10.70 6.58
CA PRO A 244 25.91 10.13 5.94
C PRO A 244 25.68 8.66 6.32
N ASN A 245 24.48 8.34 6.79
CA ASN A 245 24.06 6.95 7.06
C ASN A 245 23.00 6.44 6.08
N GLY A 246 22.30 7.35 5.38
CA GLY A 246 21.35 7.05 4.32
C GLY A 246 21.80 7.50 2.93
N ALA A 247 21.15 6.95 1.90
CA ALA A 247 21.31 7.36 0.51
C ALA A 247 19.97 7.57 -0.18
N ILE A 248 19.87 8.64 -0.97
CA ILE A 248 18.71 8.92 -1.82
C ILE A 248 19.15 8.90 -3.29
N LYS A 249 18.45 8.14 -4.12
CA LYS A 249 18.61 8.15 -5.58
C LYS A 249 17.26 8.35 -6.25
N ILE A 250 17.12 9.43 -7.02
CA ILE A 250 15.87 9.74 -7.73
C ILE A 250 16.16 9.98 -9.21
N ASN A 251 15.45 9.26 -10.07
CA ASN A 251 15.31 9.57 -11.49
C ASN A 251 13.87 10.04 -11.73
N SER A 252 13.67 11.29 -12.15
CA SER A 252 12.31 11.84 -12.35
C SER A 252 12.14 12.55 -13.70
N SER A 253 11.06 12.30 -14.42
CA SER A 253 10.74 13.00 -15.68
C SER A 253 9.35 13.65 -15.65
N TYR A 254 9.16 14.87 -16.17
CA TYR A 254 7.84 15.54 -16.23
C TYR A 254 7.10 15.69 -14.88
N GLY A 255 7.84 15.69 -13.77
CA GLY A 255 7.33 15.78 -12.41
C GLY A 255 8.00 16.87 -11.56
N SER A 256 8.01 16.66 -10.25
CA SER A 256 8.77 17.52 -9.33
C SER A 256 9.33 16.71 -8.18
N VAL A 257 10.53 17.08 -7.73
CA VAL A 257 11.17 16.48 -6.55
C VAL A 257 11.31 17.58 -5.50
N LYS A 258 10.78 17.36 -4.31
CA LYS A 258 10.87 18.31 -3.20
C LYS A 258 11.33 17.61 -1.92
N LEU A 259 12.48 18.02 -1.42
CA LEU A 259 12.95 17.75 -0.07
C LEU A 259 12.61 18.96 0.82
N LYS A 260 12.03 18.72 1.99
CA LYS A 260 11.70 19.77 2.97
C LYS A 260 12.13 19.36 4.39
N LEU A 261 12.36 20.36 5.23
CA LEU A 261 12.47 20.14 6.67
C LEU A 261 11.08 19.94 7.28
N ASN A 262 11.01 19.04 8.24
CA ASN A 262 9.89 18.94 9.17
C ASN A 262 10.20 19.87 10.35
N ASN A 263 9.42 20.94 10.49
CA ASN A 263 9.47 21.82 11.65
C ASN A 263 8.92 21.12 12.88
#